data_AF-A0A9P1NAF9-F1
#
_entry.id   AF-A0A9P1NAF9-F1
#
_cell.length_a   1.000
_cell.length_b   1.000
_cell.length_c   1.000
_cell.angle_alpha   90.00
_cell.angle_beta   90.00
_cell.angle_gamma   90.00
#
_symmetry.space_group_name_H-M   'P 1'
#
loop_
_entity.id
_entity.type
_entity.pdbx_description
1 polymer ?
#
loop_
_entity_poly.entity_id
_entity_poly.type
_entity_poly.pdbx_seq_one_letter_code
_entity_poly.pdbx_strand_id
1 'polypeptide(L)'
;MKFAIIAILAILAVFTSAEFFECEMCEMAVKIVVPMLGQDTKDIEQAVDAECKKEFHAIPFATQKCKKFVDSKLQPIINELENGTAPKDVCTKLTMC
;
A
#
# COMPACT_ATOMS: atom_id res chain seq x y z
N MET A 1 -29.93 -9.91 19.15
CA MET A 1 -30.00 -9.08 17.91
C MET A 1 -29.21 -7.78 18.02
N LYS A 2 -29.38 -6.95 19.07
CA LYS A 2 -28.62 -5.70 19.26
C LYS A 2 -27.09 -5.87 19.35
N PHE A 3 -26.60 -6.88 20.06
CA PHE A 3 -25.15 -7.16 20.16
C PHE A 3 -24.53 -7.60 18.82
N ALA A 4 -25.28 -8.35 18.01
CA ALA A 4 -24.84 -8.75 16.67
C ALA A 4 -24.77 -7.52 15.73
N ILE A 5 -25.74 -6.60 15.84
CA ILE A 5 -25.74 -5.36 15.04
C ILE A 5 -24.53 -4.47 15.40
N ILE A 6 -24.23 -4.31 16.69
CA ILE A 6 -23.07 -3.50 17.14
C ILE A 6 -21.75 -4.13 16.67
N ALA A 7 -21.62 -5.47 16.76
CA ALA A 7 -20.44 -6.17 16.26
C ALA A 7 -20.28 -6.02 14.74
N ILE A 8 -21.36 -6.12 13.97
CA ILE A 8 -21.34 -5.94 12.51
C ILE A 8 -20.94 -4.50 12.14
N LEU A 9 -21.49 -3.50 12.82
CA LEU A 9 -21.15 -2.08 12.57
C LEU A 9 -19.68 -1.78 12.88
N ALA A 10 -19.14 -2.34 13.97
CA ALA A 10 -17.73 -2.19 14.31
C ALA A 10 -16.80 -2.88 13.29
N ILE A 11 -17.17 -4.07 12.82
CA ILE A 11 -16.40 -4.79 11.79
C ILE A 11 -16.37 -4.03 10.47
N LEU A 12 -17.52 -3.51 10.02
CA LEU A 12 -17.62 -2.72 8.79
C LEU A 12 -16.74 -1.46 8.85
N ALA A 13 -16.76 -0.73 9.97
CA ALA A 13 -15.96 0.48 10.15
C ALA A 13 -14.44 0.21 10.14
N VAL A 14 -14.01 -0.92 10.69
CA VAL A 14 -12.59 -1.32 10.67
C VAL A 14 -12.16 -1.70 9.25
N PHE A 15 -12.98 -2.49 8.54
CA PHE A 15 -12.67 -2.96 7.19
C PHE A 15 -12.45 -1.80 6.20
N THR A 16 -13.35 -0.80 6.21
CA THR A 16 -13.24 0.37 5.32
C THR A 16 -11.96 1.17 5.53
N SER A 17 -11.50 1.27 6.78
CA SER A 17 -10.27 2.01 7.10
C SER A 17 -8.99 1.29 6.65
N ALA A 18 -9.01 -0.04 6.61
CA ALA A 18 -7.88 -0.85 6.19
C ALA A 18 -7.69 -0.78 4.68
N GLU A 19 -8.78 -0.89 3.90
CA GLU A 19 -8.71 -0.76 2.44
C GLU A 19 -8.28 0.63 2.00
N PHE A 20 -8.79 1.68 2.64
CA PHE A 20 -8.33 3.05 2.36
C PHE A 20 -6.83 3.22 2.61
N PHE A 21 -6.32 2.66 3.70
CA PHE A 21 -4.89 2.73 4.02
C PHE A 21 -4.04 1.92 3.04
N GLU A 22 -4.48 0.72 2.63
CA GLU A 22 -3.78 -0.07 1.60
C GLU A 22 -3.76 0.65 0.24
N CYS A 23 -4.85 1.32 -0.12
CA CYS A 23 -4.96 2.11 -1.34
C CYS A 23 -3.94 3.26 -1.36
N GLU A 24 -3.90 4.08 -0.31
CA GLU A 24 -2.94 5.20 -0.17
C GLU A 24 -1.49 4.71 -0.22
N MET A 25 -1.17 3.60 0.44
CA MET A 25 0.17 3.01 0.38
C MET A 25 0.53 2.53 -1.03
N CYS A 26 -0.41 1.90 -1.73
CA CYS A 26 -0.22 1.46 -3.10
C CYS A 26 0.02 2.63 -4.04
N GLU A 27 -0.80 3.68 -3.98
CA GLU A 27 -0.64 4.83 -4.86
C GLU A 27 0.69 5.56 -4.62
N MET A 28 1.10 5.70 -3.36
CA MET A 28 2.41 6.23 -3.00
C MET A 28 3.52 5.37 -3.58
N ALA A 29 3.45 4.05 -3.43
CA ALA A 29 4.44 3.15 -4.00
C ALA A 29 4.51 3.23 -5.53
N VAL A 30 3.36 3.27 -6.22
CA VAL A 30 3.31 3.46 -7.68
C VAL A 30 4.02 4.75 -8.09
N LYS A 31 3.75 5.87 -7.40
CA LYS A 31 4.38 7.17 -7.69
C LYS A 31 5.91 7.13 -7.55
N ILE A 32 6.42 6.35 -6.60
CA ILE A 32 7.87 6.18 -6.38
C ILE A 32 8.47 5.19 -7.39
N VAL A 33 7.79 4.08 -7.69
CA VAL A 33 8.30 3.03 -8.57
C VAL A 33 8.37 3.47 -10.03
N VAL A 34 7.37 4.21 -10.54
CA VAL A 34 7.30 4.64 -11.95
C VAL A 34 8.59 5.29 -12.47
N PRO A 35 9.16 6.32 -11.82
CA PRO A 35 10.41 6.94 -12.27
C PRO A 35 11.65 6.04 -12.07
N MET A 36 11.53 4.96 -11.29
CA MET A 36 12.62 4.05 -10.96
C MET A 36 12.55 2.70 -11.71
N LEU A 37 11.62 2.55 -12.66
CA LEU A 37 11.50 1.33 -13.45
C LEU A 37 12.82 0.98 -14.15
N GLY A 38 13.26 -0.27 -14.01
CA GLY A 38 14.53 -0.77 -14.52
C GLY A 38 15.75 -0.50 -13.62
N GLN A 39 15.58 0.16 -12.48
CA GLN A 39 16.60 0.22 -11.43
C GLN A 39 16.64 -1.07 -10.59
N ASP A 40 17.65 -1.20 -9.74
CA ASP A 40 17.75 -2.32 -8.81
C ASP A 40 16.56 -2.36 -7.86
N THR A 41 15.94 -3.53 -7.70
CA THR A 41 14.75 -3.71 -6.85
C THR A 41 15.01 -3.26 -5.41
N LYS A 42 16.22 -3.44 -4.89
CA LYS A 42 16.59 -3.02 -3.53
C LYS A 42 16.58 -1.50 -3.38
N ASP A 43 16.99 -0.77 -4.42
CA ASP A 43 16.95 0.69 -4.41
C ASP A 43 15.50 1.18 -4.41
N ILE A 44 14.62 0.52 -5.17
CA ILE A 44 13.18 0.79 -5.19
C ILE A 44 12.55 0.50 -3.82
N GLU A 45 12.85 -0.66 -3.22
CA GLU A 45 12.40 -1.03 -1.86
C GLU A 45 12.81 0.03 -0.83
N GLN A 46 14.06 0.49 -0.88
CA GLN A 46 14.57 1.52 0.02
C GLN A 46 13.87 2.87 -0.18
N ALA A 47 13.63 3.27 -1.43
CA ALA A 47 12.93 4.52 -1.74
C ALA A 47 11.48 4.49 -1.23
N VAL A 48 10.77 3.39 -1.44
CA VAL A 48 9.39 3.23 -0.96
C VAL A 48 9.33 3.16 0.57
N ASP A 49 10.24 2.42 1.21
CA ASP A 49 10.30 2.34 2.68
C ASP A 49 10.61 3.72 3.30
N ALA A 50 11.53 4.48 2.70
CA ALA A 50 11.88 5.82 3.16
C ALA A 50 10.72 6.80 3.03
N GLU A 51 10.06 6.83 1.87
CA GLU A 51 8.92 7.73 1.66
C GLU A 51 7.74 7.33 2.56
N CYS A 52 7.46 6.03 2.70
CA CYS A 52 6.44 5.55 3.62
C CYS A 52 6.70 6.00 5.06
N LYS A 53 7.93 5.86 5.56
CA LYS A 53 8.28 6.31 6.92
C LYS A 53 8.15 7.83 7.07
N LYS A 54 8.47 8.59 6.03
CA LYS A 54 8.32 10.04 6.01
C LYS A 54 6.86 10.47 6.05
N GLU A 55 6.00 9.89 5.23
CA GLU A 55 4.58 10.26 5.17
C GLU A 55 3.82 9.80 6.43
N PHE A 56 4.15 8.63 6.97
CA PHE A 56 3.44 8.05 8.11
C PHE A 56 4.17 8.20 9.46
N HIS A 57 5.20 9.04 9.57
CA HIS A 57 6.01 9.18 10.78
C HIS A 57 5.20 9.47 12.07
N ALA A 58 4.05 10.13 11.95
CA ALA A 58 3.17 10.46 13.07
C ALA A 58 2.30 9.28 13.56
N ILE A 59 2.24 8.18 12.80
CA ILE A 59 1.41 7.02 13.13
C ILE A 59 2.23 6.02 13.97
N PRO A 60 1.73 5.60 15.15
CA PRO A 60 2.36 4.53 15.91
C PRO A 60 2.55 3.28 15.07
N PHE A 61 3.74 2.68 15.14
CA PHE A 61 4.13 1.48 14.37
C PHE A 61 4.17 1.65 12.85
N ALA A 62 4.18 2.89 12.34
CA ALA A 62 4.31 3.17 10.90
C ALA A 62 5.51 2.46 10.26
N THR A 63 6.69 2.53 10.89
CA THR A 63 7.92 1.86 10.44
C THR A 63 7.72 0.37 10.17
N GLN A 64 6.98 -0.32 11.05
CA GLN A 64 6.71 -1.75 10.88
C GLN A 64 5.69 -2.01 9.77
N LYS A 65 4.66 -1.15 9.65
CA LYS A 65 3.68 -1.24 8.56
C LYS A 65 4.32 -0.98 7.19
N CYS A 66 5.19 0.03 7.09
CA CYS A 66 5.97 0.34 5.89
C CYS A 66 6.82 -0.83 5.46
N LYS A 67 7.61 -1.38 6.39
CA LYS A 67 8.41 -2.56 6.10
C LYS A 67 7.57 -3.74 5.64
N LYS A 68 6.46 -4.04 6.33
CA LYS A 68 5.56 -5.13 5.95
C LYS A 68 4.97 -4.91 4.55
N PHE A 69 4.61 -3.68 4.22
CA PHE A 69 4.10 -3.34 2.89
C PHE A 69 5.15 -3.55 1.81
N VAL A 70 6.37 -3.04 2.00
CA VAL A 70 7.49 -3.25 1.07
C VAL A 70 7.75 -4.74 0.86
N ASP A 71 7.86 -5.50 1.96
CA ASP A 71 8.18 -6.93 1.90
C ASP A 71 7.07 -7.79 1.24
N SER A 72 5.80 -7.34 1.23
CA SER A 72 4.67 -8.19 0.82
C SER A 72 3.83 -7.67 -0.35
N LYS A 73 3.91 -6.38 -0.67
CA LYS A 73 3.02 -5.71 -1.64
C LYS A 73 3.78 -4.97 -2.74
N LEU A 74 5.05 -4.61 -2.53
CA LEU A 74 5.79 -3.82 -3.51
C LEU A 74 6.16 -4.61 -4.77
N GLN A 75 6.58 -5.86 -4.65
CA GLN A 75 6.96 -6.66 -5.83
C GLN A 75 5.79 -6.83 -6.84
N PRO A 76 4.55 -7.13 -6.43
CA PRO A 76 3.40 -7.11 -7.34
C PRO A 76 3.19 -5.76 -8.06
N ILE A 77 3.41 -4.64 -7.36
CA ILE A 77 3.29 -3.29 -7.95
C ILE A 77 4.34 -3.09 -9.05
N ILE A 78 5.59 -3.45 -8.77
CA ILE A 78 6.69 -3.39 -9.75
C ILE A 78 6.35 -4.25 -10.97
N ASN A 79 5.93 -5.50 -10.75
CA ASN A 79 5.60 -6.42 -11.83
C ASN A 79 4.46 -5.90 -12.72
N GLU A 80 3.43 -5.30 -12.14
CA GLU A 80 2.32 -4.72 -12.92
C GLU A 80 2.79 -3.55 -13.80
N LEU A 81 3.63 -2.68 -13.25
CA LEU A 81 4.20 -1.54 -14.00
C LEU A 81 5.16 -2.00 -15.10
N GLU A 82 6.01 -3.00 -14.84
CA GLU A 82 6.91 -3.60 -15.84
C GLU A 82 6.16 -4.30 -16.97
N ASN A 83 5.00 -4.90 -16.67
CA ASN A 83 4.11 -5.51 -17.65
C ASN A 83 3.24 -4.50 -18.41
N GLY A 84 3.41 -3.20 -18.16
CA GLY A 84 2.74 -2.12 -18.89
C GLY A 84 1.35 -1.79 -18.39
N THR A 85 0.95 -2.23 -17.19
CA THR A 85 -0.26 -1.72 -16.55
C THR A 85 -0.10 -0.23 -16.28
N ALA A 86 -1.08 0.57 -16.68
CA ALA A 86 -1.01 2.01 -16.50
C ALA A 86 -0.96 2.35 -15.00
N PRO A 87 -0.12 3.32 -14.55
CA PRO A 87 0.08 3.61 -13.13
C PRO A 87 -1.23 3.80 -12.33
N LYS A 88 -2.20 4.49 -12.92
CA LYS A 88 -3.52 4.74 -12.32
C LYS A 88 -4.37 3.48 -12.10
N ASP A 89 -4.10 2.40 -12.81
CA ASP A 89 -4.91 1.17 -12.80
C ASP A 89 -4.26 0.07 -11.93
N VAL A 90 -3.01 0.23 -11.51
CA VAL A 90 -2.24 -0.79 -10.76
C VAL A 90 -2.92 -1.14 -9.43
N CYS A 91 -3.29 -0.14 -8.63
CA CYS A 91 -3.81 -0.38 -7.28
C CYS A 91 -5.19 -1.03 -7.29
N THR A 92 -6.05 -0.65 -8.24
CA THR A 92 -7.34 -1.32 -8.48
C THR A 92 -7.15 -2.73 -9.00
N LYS A 93 -6.20 -2.95 -9.93
CA LYS A 93 -5.91 -4.29 -10.46
C LYS A 93 -5.39 -5.24 -9.38
N LEU A 94 -4.64 -4.73 -8.41
CA LEU A 94 -4.14 -5.47 -7.27
C LEU A 94 -5.12 -5.53 -6.09
N THR A 95 -6.35 -5.03 -6.25
CA THR A 95 -7.40 -5.01 -5.21
C THR A 95 -6.96 -4.34 -3.91
N MET A 96 -6.06 -3.35 -4.02
CA MET A 96 -5.68 -2.46 -2.90
C MET A 96 -6.53 -1.18 -2.91
N CYS A 97 -7.14 -0.90 -4.07
CA CYS A 97 -8.29 -0.06 -4.32
C CYS A 97 -9.22 -0.87 -5.28
#